data_AF-A0A433L8B0-F1
#
_entry.id   AF-A0A433L8B0-F1
#
_cell.length_a   1.000
_cell.length_b   1.000
_cell.length_c   1.000
_cell.angle_alpha   90.00
_cell.angle_beta   90.00
_cell.angle_gamma   90.00
#
_symmetry.space_group_name_H-M   'P 1'
#
loop_
_entity.id
_entity.type
_entity.pdbx_description
1 polymer ?
#
loop_
_entity_poly.entity_id
_entity_poly.type
_entity_poly.pdbx_seq_one_letter_code
_entity_poly.pdbx_strand_id
1 'polypeptide(L)'
;MKGIPSTPTDNIYKFMAISGLWFVAGFIALYIWLVNTQIKLDKEALISQSYFFSVNMERNIHNRLSSIESGEADENRLDWVPSSYTLEQEKTFISKALDNHQENINKNKDVLESNTGEELKLVERWDVRIAGALYIFLMVGLTSIGFYKWITKTHSVEEDLRNLEKEIKLKTLKKLELEIDQIKLTSQSTSRPWRRTR
;
A
#
# COMPACT_ATOMS: atom_id res chain seq x y z
N MET A 1 2.05 5.78 44.94
CA MET A 1 3.32 5.70 44.19
C MET A 1 3.14 6.49 42.90
N LYS A 2 3.73 7.69 42.81
CA LYS A 2 3.71 8.48 41.57
C LYS A 2 4.60 7.76 40.56
N GLY A 3 4.04 7.43 39.40
CA GLY A 3 4.72 6.74 38.32
C GLY A 3 6.05 7.42 37.99
N ILE A 4 7.06 6.59 37.74
CA ILE A 4 8.39 6.99 37.29
C ILE A 4 8.21 7.97 36.11
N PRO A 5 8.88 9.14 36.11
CA PRO A 5 8.76 10.09 35.01
C PRO A 5 9.17 9.39 33.71
N SER A 6 8.23 9.30 32.78
CA SER A 6 8.45 8.71 31.46
C SER A 6 9.60 9.43 30.77
N THR A 7 10.58 8.68 30.29
CA THR A 7 11.71 9.20 29.54
C THR A 7 11.24 9.91 28.25
N PRO A 8 11.98 10.93 27.76
CA PRO A 8 11.54 11.84 26.68
C PRO A 8 11.43 11.15 25.32
N THR A 9 11.85 9.90 25.23
CA THR A 9 11.84 9.06 24.03
C THR A 9 10.45 8.51 23.70
N ASP A 10 9.51 8.48 24.66
CA ASP A 10 8.23 7.81 24.48
C ASP A 10 7.33 8.47 23.42
N ASN A 11 7.39 9.81 23.30
CA ASN A 11 6.64 10.53 22.27
C ASN A 11 7.23 10.35 20.85
N ILE A 12 8.55 10.20 20.73
CA ILE A 12 9.23 9.90 19.47
C ILE A 12 8.85 8.51 18.99
N TYR A 13 8.93 7.52 19.89
CA TYR A 13 8.53 6.15 19.57
C TYR A 13 7.05 6.05 19.21
N LYS A 14 6.16 6.77 19.88
CA LYS A 14 4.73 6.82 19.53
C LYS A 14 4.49 7.45 18.14
N PHE A 15 5.16 8.55 17.83
CA PHE A 15 5.03 9.19 16.51
C PHE A 15 5.58 8.29 15.39
N MET A 16 6.73 7.66 15.63
CA MET A 16 7.37 6.74 14.67
C MET A 16 6.54 5.46 14.49
N ALA A 17 5.93 4.95 15.55
CA ALA A 17 5.03 3.81 15.49
C ALA A 17 3.75 4.11 14.72
N ILE A 18 3.12 5.27 14.96
CA ILE A 18 1.88 5.67 14.26
C ILE A 18 2.17 5.92 12.78
N SER A 19 3.24 6.64 12.45
CA SER A 19 3.63 6.88 11.05
C SER A 19 4.04 5.59 10.33
N GLY A 20 4.79 4.70 10.98
CA GLY A 20 5.11 3.38 10.47
C GLY A 20 3.86 2.53 10.22
N LEU A 21 2.89 2.56 11.13
CA LEU A 21 1.61 1.85 10.97
C LEU A 21 0.84 2.36 9.75
N TRP A 22 0.80 3.68 9.53
CA TRP A 22 0.18 4.28 8.35
C TRP A 22 0.87 3.88 7.05
N PHE A 23 2.21 3.80 7.05
CA PHE A 23 2.98 3.29 5.91
C PHE A 23 2.65 1.83 5.60
N VAL A 24 2.60 0.98 6.62
CA VAL A 24 2.26 -0.44 6.46
C VAL A 24 0.82 -0.60 5.95
N ALA A 25 -0.13 0.15 6.51
CA ALA A 25 -1.52 0.13 6.05
C ALA A 25 -1.65 0.56 4.59
N GLY A 26 -0.98 1.66 4.20
CA GLY A 26 -0.94 2.12 2.81
C GLY A 26 -0.30 1.10 1.86
N PHE A 27 0.78 0.45 2.30
CA PHE A 27 1.44 -0.61 1.52
C PHE A 27 0.53 -1.82 1.32
N ILE A 28 -0.17 -2.27 2.37
CA ILE A 28 -1.13 -3.37 2.27
C ILE A 28 -2.28 -3.01 1.32
N ALA A 29 -2.82 -1.80 1.41
CA ALA A 29 -3.88 -1.34 0.52
C ALA A 29 -3.42 -1.33 -0.95
N LEU A 30 -2.21 -0.82 -1.22
CA LEU A 30 -1.62 -0.81 -2.56
C LEU A 30 -1.38 -2.22 -3.08
N TYR A 31 -0.89 -3.13 -2.23
CA TYR A 31 -0.69 -4.53 -2.57
C TYR A 31 -1.99 -5.24 -2.92
N ILE A 32 -3.05 -5.07 -2.11
CA ILE A 32 -4.39 -5.62 -2.39
C ILE A 32 -4.92 -5.07 -3.72
N TRP A 33 -4.76 -3.78 -3.96
CA TRP A 33 -5.17 -3.15 -5.20
C TRP A 33 -4.45 -3.76 -6.41
N LEU A 34 -3.12 -3.91 -6.35
CA LEU A 34 -2.32 -4.53 -7.42
C LEU A 34 -2.74 -5.99 -7.69
N VAL A 35 -2.92 -6.80 -6.65
CA VAL A 35 -3.34 -8.20 -6.79
C VAL A 35 -4.74 -8.30 -7.41
N ASN A 36 -5.67 -7.46 -6.95
CA ASN A 36 -7.02 -7.44 -7.50
C ASN A 36 -7.03 -7.03 -8.97
N THR A 37 -6.21 -6.04 -9.33
CA THR A 37 -6.02 -5.66 -10.74
C THR A 37 -5.48 -6.86 -11.52
N GLN A 38 -4.38 -7.50 -11.09
CA GLN A 38 -3.81 -8.67 -11.77
C GLN A 38 -4.85 -9.77 -12.05
N ILE A 39 -5.68 -10.11 -11.05
CA ILE A 39 -6.71 -11.14 -11.20
C ILE A 39 -7.75 -10.79 -12.28
N LYS A 40 -8.14 -9.52 -12.38
CA LYS A 40 -9.09 -9.08 -13.42
C LYS A 40 -8.49 -9.26 -14.82
N LEU A 41 -7.19 -9.01 -14.96
CA LEU A 41 -6.50 -9.11 -16.24
C LEU A 41 -6.32 -10.52 -16.71
N ASP A 42 -5.93 -11.42 -15.80
CA ASP A 42 -5.79 -12.82 -16.16
C ASP A 42 -7.14 -13.37 -16.65
N LYS A 43 -8.26 -12.93 -16.03
CA LYS A 43 -9.61 -13.29 -16.48
C LYS A 43 -9.93 -12.73 -17.86
N GLU A 44 -9.67 -11.46 -18.10
CA GLU A 44 -9.96 -10.84 -19.40
C GLU A 44 -9.05 -11.31 -20.52
N ALA A 45 -7.77 -11.57 -20.22
CA ALA A 45 -6.84 -12.18 -21.17
C ALA A 45 -7.33 -13.57 -21.60
N LEU A 46 -7.79 -14.38 -20.65
CA LEU A 46 -8.41 -15.68 -20.95
C LEU A 46 -9.67 -15.55 -21.80
N ILE A 47 -10.55 -14.58 -21.50
CA ILE A 47 -11.76 -14.34 -22.28
C ILE A 47 -11.43 -13.82 -23.69
N SER A 48 -10.48 -12.90 -23.80
CA SER A 48 -10.00 -12.36 -25.08
C SER A 48 -9.37 -13.44 -25.94
N GLN A 49 -8.53 -14.30 -25.37
CA GLN A 49 -7.96 -15.46 -26.06
C GLN A 49 -9.06 -16.41 -26.56
N SER A 50 -10.06 -16.71 -25.72
CA SER A 50 -11.22 -17.53 -26.10
C SER A 50 -12.04 -16.90 -27.24
N TYR A 51 -12.22 -15.58 -27.22
CA TYR A 51 -12.87 -14.83 -28.28
C TYR A 51 -12.10 -14.94 -29.60
N PHE A 52 -10.80 -14.58 -29.62
CA PHE A 52 -10.00 -14.62 -30.84
C PHE A 52 -9.87 -16.03 -31.41
N PHE A 53 -9.76 -17.04 -30.54
CA PHE A 53 -9.81 -18.43 -30.95
C PHE A 53 -11.14 -18.77 -31.65
N SER A 54 -12.27 -18.33 -31.07
CA SER A 54 -13.59 -18.59 -31.63
C SER A 54 -13.80 -17.88 -32.98
N VAL A 55 -13.36 -16.63 -33.13
CA VAL A 55 -13.41 -15.90 -34.41
C VAL A 55 -12.57 -16.60 -35.49
N ASN A 56 -11.35 -17.03 -35.15
CA ASN A 56 -10.53 -17.75 -36.12
C ASN A 56 -11.11 -19.12 -36.48
N MET A 57 -11.69 -19.82 -35.49
CA MET A 57 -12.34 -21.11 -35.73
C MET A 57 -13.60 -20.96 -36.58
N GLU A 58 -14.43 -19.94 -36.35
CA GLU A 58 -15.60 -19.62 -37.17
C GLU A 58 -15.20 -19.46 -38.64
N ARG A 59 -14.13 -18.70 -38.91
CA ARG A 59 -13.60 -18.54 -40.28
C ARG A 59 -13.14 -19.87 -40.89
N ASN A 60 -12.42 -20.69 -40.13
CA ASN A 60 -11.95 -21.99 -40.62
C ASN A 60 -13.12 -22.94 -40.92
N ILE A 61 -14.14 -22.92 -40.06
CA ILE A 61 -15.38 -23.68 -40.25
C ILE A 61 -16.12 -23.22 -41.52
N HIS A 62 -16.26 -21.90 -41.73
CA HIS A 62 -16.87 -21.38 -42.95
C HIS A 62 -16.11 -21.79 -44.21
N ASN A 63 -14.78 -21.72 -44.20
CA ASN A 63 -13.95 -22.19 -45.31
C ASN A 63 -14.14 -23.69 -45.59
N ARG A 64 -14.25 -24.51 -44.54
CA ARG A 64 -14.52 -25.94 -44.70
C ARG A 64 -15.91 -26.19 -45.27
N LEU A 65 -16.94 -25.52 -44.76
CA LEU A 65 -18.30 -25.65 -45.28
C LEU A 65 -18.38 -25.22 -46.76
N SER A 66 -17.69 -24.15 -47.14
CA SER A 66 -17.63 -23.72 -48.54
C SER A 66 -16.91 -24.72 -49.44
N SER A 67 -15.82 -25.35 -48.97
CA SER A 67 -15.11 -26.40 -49.72
C SER A 67 -15.97 -27.66 -49.89
N ILE A 68 -16.79 -28.01 -48.90
CA ILE A 68 -17.76 -29.10 -49.02
C ILE A 68 -18.84 -28.76 -50.07
N GLU A 69 -19.30 -27.51 -50.12
CA GLU A 69 -20.32 -27.05 -51.07
C GLU A 69 -19.79 -26.87 -52.51
N SER A 70 -18.50 -26.51 -52.68
CA SER A 70 -17.84 -26.43 -53.99
C SER A 70 -17.45 -27.80 -54.57
N GLY A 71 -17.57 -28.87 -53.77
CA GLY A 71 -17.19 -30.24 -54.17
C GLY A 71 -15.72 -30.57 -53.95
N GLU A 72 -14.96 -29.68 -53.30
CA GLU A 72 -13.54 -29.84 -52.97
C GLU A 72 -13.37 -30.48 -51.58
N ALA A 73 -13.76 -31.75 -51.47
CA ALA A 73 -13.86 -32.47 -50.19
C ALA A 73 -12.54 -32.63 -49.41
N ASP A 74 -11.39 -32.45 -50.04
CA ASP A 74 -10.07 -32.56 -49.40
C ASP A 74 -9.51 -31.21 -48.92
N GLU A 75 -10.11 -30.08 -49.34
CA GLU A 75 -9.63 -28.75 -48.97
C GLU A 75 -10.13 -28.29 -47.60
N ASN A 76 -9.30 -27.51 -46.89
CA ASN A 76 -9.61 -26.87 -45.60
C ASN A 76 -10.10 -27.84 -44.51
N ARG A 77 -9.69 -29.11 -44.56
CA ARG A 77 -10.08 -30.12 -43.56
C ARG A 77 -9.61 -29.69 -42.17
N LEU A 78 -10.51 -29.81 -41.21
CA LEU A 78 -10.26 -29.42 -39.82
C LEU A 78 -9.70 -30.61 -39.04
N ASP A 79 -8.53 -30.46 -38.42
CA ASP A 79 -7.79 -31.55 -37.75
C ASP A 79 -8.56 -32.22 -36.60
N TRP A 80 -9.49 -31.49 -35.97
CA TRP A 80 -10.30 -31.96 -34.85
C TRP A 80 -11.58 -32.70 -35.28
N VAL A 81 -11.88 -32.72 -36.58
CA VAL A 81 -13.02 -33.47 -37.12
C VAL A 81 -12.58 -34.92 -37.38
N PRO A 82 -13.31 -35.92 -36.83
CA PRO A 82 -12.96 -37.31 -37.04
C PRO A 82 -12.91 -37.69 -38.52
N SER A 83 -11.83 -38.35 -38.93
CA SER A 83 -11.64 -38.72 -40.33
C SER A 83 -12.60 -39.79 -40.85
N SER A 84 -13.28 -40.47 -39.92
CA SER A 84 -14.29 -41.49 -40.17
C SER A 84 -15.68 -40.94 -40.51
N TYR A 85 -15.91 -39.63 -40.37
CA TYR A 85 -17.22 -39.03 -40.66
C TYR A 85 -17.49 -38.96 -42.16
N THR A 86 -18.73 -39.22 -42.54
CA THR A 86 -19.22 -38.91 -43.89
C THR A 86 -19.37 -37.39 -44.04
N LEU A 87 -19.40 -36.88 -45.29
CA LEU A 87 -19.54 -35.44 -45.54
C LEU A 87 -20.78 -34.82 -44.89
N GLU A 88 -21.91 -35.55 -44.82
CA GLU A 88 -23.12 -35.05 -44.14
C GLU A 88 -22.99 -35.05 -42.61
N GLN A 89 -22.33 -36.06 -42.04
CA GLN A 89 -22.04 -36.11 -40.60
C GLN A 89 -21.04 -35.01 -40.21
N GLU A 90 -20.03 -34.79 -41.04
CA GLU A 90 -19.09 -33.69 -40.89
C GLU A 90 -19.82 -32.34 -40.97
N LYS A 91 -20.67 -32.12 -41.98
CA LYS A 91 -21.43 -30.87 -42.14
C LYS A 91 -22.31 -30.57 -40.93
N THR A 92 -23.04 -31.56 -40.42
CA THR A 92 -23.90 -31.39 -39.23
C THR A 92 -23.09 -31.14 -37.96
N PHE A 93 -21.99 -31.85 -37.77
CA PHE A 93 -21.09 -31.65 -36.63
C PHE A 93 -20.44 -30.25 -36.64
N ILE A 94 -19.89 -29.86 -37.78
CA ILE A 94 -19.23 -28.57 -37.97
C ILE A 94 -20.24 -27.42 -37.85
N SER A 95 -21.47 -27.57 -38.37
CA SER A 95 -22.52 -26.55 -38.21
C SER A 95 -22.87 -26.34 -36.73
N LYS A 96 -22.95 -27.41 -35.93
CA LYS A 96 -23.18 -27.28 -34.49
C LYS A 96 -22.00 -26.63 -33.77
N ALA A 97 -20.77 -26.89 -34.22
CA ALA A 97 -19.59 -26.23 -33.70
C ALA A 97 -19.58 -24.72 -34.05
N LEU A 98 -20.03 -24.35 -35.25
CA LEU A 98 -20.21 -22.95 -35.67
C LEU A 98 -21.13 -22.22 -34.70
N ASP A 99 -22.31 -22.78 -34.41
CA ASP A 99 -23.29 -22.18 -33.49
C ASP A 99 -22.67 -21.91 -32.10
N ASN A 100 -21.93 -22.88 -31.57
CA ASN A 100 -21.23 -22.73 -30.28
C ASN A 100 -20.17 -21.61 -30.32
N HIS A 101 -19.41 -21.50 -31.41
CA HIS A 101 -18.41 -20.45 -31.57
C HIS A 101 -19.07 -19.08 -31.74
N GLN A 102 -20.17 -18.97 -32.48
CA GLN A 102 -20.94 -17.74 -32.62
C GLN A 102 -21.57 -17.29 -31.30
N GLU A 103 -22.11 -18.22 -30.51
CA GLU A 103 -22.59 -17.93 -29.16
C GLU A 103 -21.46 -17.38 -28.29
N ASN A 104 -20.28 -18.00 -28.33
CA ASN A 104 -19.12 -17.55 -27.55
C ASN A 104 -18.59 -16.18 -28.00
N ILE A 105 -18.62 -15.90 -29.31
CA ILE A 105 -18.26 -14.58 -29.87
C ILE A 105 -19.24 -13.53 -29.38
N ASN A 106 -20.55 -13.77 -29.51
CA ASN A 106 -21.58 -12.82 -29.08
C ASN A 106 -21.51 -12.54 -27.58
N LYS A 107 -21.27 -13.57 -26.76
CA LYS A 107 -21.14 -13.44 -25.31
C LYS A 107 -19.91 -12.65 -24.87
N ASN A 108 -18.80 -12.78 -25.60
CA ASN A 108 -17.52 -12.18 -25.20
C ASN A 108 -17.16 -10.90 -25.98
N LYS A 109 -18.00 -10.49 -26.93
CA LYS A 109 -17.79 -9.28 -27.75
C LYS A 109 -17.64 -8.03 -26.89
N ASP A 110 -18.47 -7.89 -25.88
CA ASP A 110 -18.48 -6.72 -24.99
C ASP A 110 -17.26 -6.68 -24.04
N VAL A 111 -16.61 -7.83 -23.82
CA VAL A 111 -15.40 -7.90 -22.98
C VAL A 111 -14.20 -7.31 -23.70
N LEU A 112 -14.19 -7.25 -25.03
CA LEU A 112 -13.17 -6.53 -25.80
C LEU A 112 -13.34 -5.01 -25.75
N GLU A 113 -14.56 -4.53 -25.47
CA GLU A 113 -14.84 -3.12 -25.20
C GLU A 113 -14.62 -2.77 -23.72
N SER A 114 -14.25 -3.73 -22.86
CA SER A 114 -13.96 -3.43 -21.46
C SER A 114 -12.69 -2.58 -21.35
N ASN A 115 -12.83 -1.42 -20.71
CA ASN A 115 -11.72 -0.48 -20.47
C ASN A 115 -10.64 -1.01 -19.52
N THR A 116 -10.72 -2.25 -19.09
CA THR A 116 -9.79 -2.82 -18.12
C THR A 116 -8.38 -3.02 -18.74
N GLY A 117 -8.28 -3.20 -20.07
CA GLY A 117 -7.01 -3.09 -20.80
C GLY A 117 -6.44 -1.66 -20.82
N GLU A 118 -7.30 -0.63 -20.80
CA GLU A 118 -6.89 0.76 -20.53
C GLU A 118 -6.45 0.96 -19.07
N GLU A 119 -7.03 0.21 -18.13
CA GLU A 119 -6.61 0.21 -16.72
C GLU A 119 -5.18 -0.37 -16.51
N LEU A 120 -4.65 -1.22 -17.39
CA LEU A 120 -3.19 -1.52 -17.40
C LEU A 120 -2.36 -0.45 -18.07
N LYS A 121 -2.86 0.12 -19.17
CA LYS A 121 -2.17 1.25 -19.76
C LYS A 121 -1.99 2.34 -18.70
N LEU A 122 -2.83 2.41 -17.67
CA LEU A 122 -2.59 3.25 -16.50
C LEU A 122 -1.35 2.79 -15.70
N VAL A 123 -1.13 1.51 -15.37
CA VAL A 123 0.07 1.06 -14.62
C VAL A 123 1.37 1.14 -15.44
N GLU A 124 1.30 0.95 -16.76
CA GLU A 124 2.41 1.19 -17.68
C GLU A 124 2.60 2.67 -18.05
N ARG A 125 1.55 3.49 -17.93
CA ARG A 125 1.63 4.93 -18.17
C ARG A 125 2.61 5.53 -17.19
N TRP A 126 3.51 6.32 -17.75
CA TRP A 126 4.52 7.00 -16.97
C TRP A 126 3.87 7.85 -15.87
N ASP A 127 2.70 8.41 -16.16
CA ASP A 127 1.88 9.25 -15.29
C ASP A 127 1.50 8.59 -13.95
N VAL A 128 1.17 7.29 -13.93
CA VAL A 128 0.74 6.60 -12.69
C VAL A 128 1.93 6.19 -11.85
N ARG A 129 3.05 5.82 -12.48
CA ARG A 129 4.31 5.57 -11.74
C ARG A 129 4.86 6.87 -11.18
N ILE A 130 4.74 7.98 -11.91
CA ILE A 130 5.04 9.32 -11.41
C ILE A 130 4.11 9.65 -10.25
N ALA A 131 2.80 9.40 -10.36
CA ALA A 131 1.85 9.65 -9.27
C ALA A 131 2.15 8.78 -8.03
N GLY A 132 2.52 7.51 -8.20
CA GLY A 132 2.93 6.62 -7.12
C GLY A 132 4.25 7.04 -6.48
N ALA A 133 5.26 7.41 -7.29
CA ALA A 133 6.52 7.95 -6.80
C ALA A 133 6.31 9.28 -6.06
N LEU A 134 5.43 10.14 -6.58
CA LEU A 134 5.08 11.44 -5.99
C LEU A 134 4.27 11.26 -4.70
N TYR A 135 3.41 10.24 -4.61
CA TYR A 135 2.74 9.84 -3.38
C TYR A 135 3.73 9.36 -2.33
N ILE A 136 4.67 8.48 -2.68
CA ILE A 136 5.73 8.03 -1.77
C ILE A 136 6.58 9.22 -1.33
N PHE A 137 6.98 10.09 -2.26
CA PHE A 137 7.80 11.26 -1.97
C PHE A 137 7.06 12.28 -1.08
N LEU A 138 5.76 12.48 -1.31
CA LEU A 138 4.90 13.30 -0.43
C LEU A 138 4.74 12.67 0.95
N MET A 139 4.51 11.36 1.04
CA MET A 139 4.36 10.69 2.33
C MET A 139 5.65 10.76 3.13
N VAL A 140 6.80 10.48 2.50
CA VAL A 140 8.12 10.63 3.14
C VAL A 140 8.36 12.09 3.52
N GLY A 141 8.14 13.03 2.60
CA GLY A 141 8.35 14.46 2.82
C GLY A 141 7.48 15.04 3.93
N LEU A 142 6.17 14.71 3.95
CA LEU A 142 5.25 15.12 5.01
C LEU A 142 5.63 14.50 6.35
N THR A 143 6.10 13.26 6.36
CA THR A 143 6.59 12.61 7.59
C THR A 143 7.86 13.31 8.09
N SER A 144 8.81 13.63 7.22
CA SER A 144 10.03 14.34 7.56
C SER A 144 9.77 15.78 8.04
N ILE A 145 8.88 16.52 7.37
CA ILE A 145 8.49 17.88 7.76
C ILE A 145 7.71 17.86 9.08
N GLY A 146 6.80 16.89 9.24
CA GLY A 146 6.06 16.68 10.49
C GLY A 146 7.00 16.38 11.65
N PHE A 147 7.99 15.51 11.43
CA PHE A 147 9.02 15.18 12.41
C PHE A 147 9.88 16.40 12.76
N TYR A 148 10.33 17.17 11.77
CA TYR A 148 11.13 18.37 11.99
C TYR A 148 10.35 19.45 12.77
N LYS A 149 9.09 19.70 12.41
CA LYS A 149 8.21 20.62 13.15
C LYS A 149 7.95 20.13 14.56
N TRP A 150 7.80 18.83 14.77
CA TRP A 150 7.62 18.26 16.10
C TRP A 150 8.86 18.41 16.99
N ILE A 151 10.06 18.14 16.46
CA ILE A 151 11.32 18.37 17.19
C ILE A 151 11.44 19.83 17.62
N THR A 152 11.22 20.75 16.69
CA THR A 152 11.43 22.19 16.91
C THR A 152 10.37 22.84 17.81
N LYS A 153 9.13 22.33 17.87
CA LYS A 153 8.07 22.89 18.70
C LYS A 153 7.87 22.21 20.04
N THR A 154 8.05 20.89 20.09
CA THR A 154 7.67 20.09 21.26
C THR A 154 8.91 19.67 22.03
N HIS A 155 9.89 19.08 21.34
CA HIS A 155 11.04 18.48 22.00
C HIS A 155 12.01 19.53 22.56
N SER A 156 12.34 20.56 21.80
CA SER A 156 13.21 21.66 22.25
C SER A 156 12.60 22.43 23.43
N VAL A 157 11.30 22.74 23.36
CA VAL A 157 10.59 23.48 24.42
C VAL A 157 10.53 22.65 25.71
N GLU A 158 10.29 21.35 25.60
CA GLU A 158 10.27 20.44 26.75
C GLU A 158 11.67 20.28 27.36
N GLU A 159 12.71 20.27 26.53
CA GLU A 159 14.10 20.23 26.98
C GLU A 159 14.53 21.52 27.70
N ASP A 160 14.15 22.68 27.17
CA ASP A 160 14.40 23.98 27.80
C ASP A 160 13.67 24.13 29.15
N LEU A 161 12.40 23.71 29.21
CA LEU A 161 11.63 23.69 30.46
C LEU A 161 12.26 22.78 31.51
N ARG A 162 12.76 21.61 31.09
CA ARG A 162 13.43 20.67 31.99
C ARG A 162 14.76 21.22 32.50
N ASN A 163 15.52 21.92 31.66
CA ASN A 163 16.76 22.56 32.06
C ASN A 163 16.50 23.69 33.07
N LEU A 164 15.47 24.50 32.85
CA LEU A 164 15.00 25.50 33.82
C LEU A 164 14.56 24.86 35.15
N GLU A 165 13.81 23.76 35.12
CA GLU A 165 13.38 23.07 36.33
C GLU A 165 14.58 22.51 37.12
N LYS A 166 15.59 21.97 36.41
CA LYS A 166 16.85 21.52 37.01
C LYS A 166 17.59 22.68 37.69
N GLU A 167 17.66 23.84 37.04
CA GLU A 167 18.31 25.03 37.59
C GLU A 167 17.57 25.57 38.83
N ILE A 168 16.23 25.60 38.80
CA ILE A 168 15.40 25.99 39.94
C ILE A 168 15.67 25.07 41.12
N LYS A 169 15.69 23.75 40.91
CA LYS A 169 15.97 22.78 41.98
C LYS A 169 17.37 22.98 42.57
N LEU A 170 18.39 23.22 41.74
CA LEU A 170 19.75 23.51 42.21
C LEU A 170 19.83 24.80 43.03
N LYS A 171 19.20 25.89 42.58
CA LYS A 171 19.12 27.14 43.32
C LYS A 171 18.36 26.99 44.63
N THR A 172 17.30 26.18 44.64
CA THR A 172 16.51 25.89 45.84
C THR A 172 17.33 25.08 46.86
N LEU A 173 18.08 24.08 46.41
CA LEU A 173 19.01 23.34 47.26
C LEU A 173 20.07 24.26 47.86
N LYS A 174 20.70 25.11 47.03
CA LYS A 174 21.71 26.07 47.50
C LYS A 174 21.14 27.06 48.53
N LYS A 175 19.90 27.51 48.34
CA LYS A 175 19.21 28.37 49.33
C LYS A 175 19.00 27.63 50.65
N LEU A 176 18.52 26.38 50.60
CA LEU A 176 18.33 25.55 51.80
C LEU A 176 19.65 25.28 52.53
N GLU A 177 20.74 25.03 51.81
CA GLU A 177 22.08 24.88 52.40
C GLU A 177 22.51 26.15 53.16
N LEU A 178 22.32 27.32 52.56
CA LEU A 178 22.62 28.61 53.20
C LEU A 178 21.74 28.86 54.43
N GLU A 179 20.46 28.53 54.38
CA GLU A 179 19.55 28.64 55.53
C GLU A 179 19.96 27.69 56.67
N ILE A 180 20.36 26.46 56.35
CA ILE A 180 20.88 25.50 57.33
C ILE A 180 22.17 26.01 57.98
N ASP A 181 23.09 26.55 57.18
CA ASP A 181 24.37 27.06 57.69
C ASP A 181 24.17 28.31 58.54
N GLN A 182 23.24 29.19 58.17
CA GLN A 182 22.83 30.31 59.03
C GLN A 182 22.25 29.80 60.35
N ILE A 183 21.32 28.84 60.35
CA ILE A 183 20.74 28.28 61.58
C ILE A 183 21.82 27.65 62.47
N LYS A 184 22.81 26.94 61.89
CA LYS A 184 23.96 26.39 62.61
C LYS A 184 24.83 27.49 63.24
N LEU A 185 25.12 28.56 62.52
CA LEU A 185 25.90 29.69 63.05
C LEU A 185 25.14 30.44 64.16
N THR A 186 23.84 30.66 64.01
CA THR A 186 23.03 31.36 65.01
C THR A 186 22.86 30.51 66.28
N SER A 187 22.71 29.19 66.15
CA SER A 187 22.65 28.26 67.30
C SER A 187 23.98 28.12 68.04
N GLN A 188 25.11 28.24 67.35
CA GLN A 188 26.43 28.34 67.99
C GLN A 188 26.66 29.69 68.68
N SER A 189 26.12 30.79 68.14
CA SER A 189 26.19 32.11 68.78
C SER A 189 25.37 32.20 70.07
N THR A 190 24.21 31.56 70.13
CA THR A 190 23.33 31.56 71.32
C THR A 190 23.76 30.58 72.41
N SER A 191 24.67 29.66 72.12
CA SER A 191 25.24 28.70 73.09
C SER A 191 26.52 29.18 73.77
N ARG A 192 26.97 30.42 73.52
CA ARG A 192 28.06 31.02 74.33
C ARG A 192 27.54 31.32 75.75
N PRO A 193 28.10 30.69 76.80
CA PRO A 193 27.68 30.97 78.16
C PRO A 193 28.10 32.39 78.51
N TRP A 194 27.16 33.18 79.03
CA TRP A 194 27.44 34.49 79.62
C TRP A 194 28.53 34.33 80.69
N ARG A 195 29.75 34.76 80.36
CA ARG A 195 30.87 34.78 81.30
C ARG A 195 30.60 35.93 82.28
N ARG A 196 30.02 35.62 83.44
CA ARG A 196 29.97 36.55 84.58
C ARG A 196 31.40 36.85 85.01
N THR A 197 31.91 38.01 84.62
CA THR A 197 33.08 38.61 85.26
C THR A 197 32.68 39.05 86.67
N ARG A 198 33.46 38.57 87.63
CA ARG A 198 33.31 38.86 89.06
C ARG A 198 33.95 40.21 89.39
#